data_AF-A0ABD0S6N2-F1
#
_entry.id   AF-A0ABD0S6N2-F1
#
_cell.length_a   1.000
_cell.length_b   1.000
_cell.length_c   1.000
_cell.angle_alpha   90.00
_cell.angle_beta   90.00
_cell.angle_gamma   90.00
#
_symmetry.space_group_name_H-M   'P 1'
#
loop_
_entity.id
_entity.type
_entity.pdbx_description
1 polymer ?
#
loop_
_entity_poly.entity_id
_entity_poly.type
_entity_poly.pdbx_seq_one_letter_code
_entity_poly.pdbx_strand_id
1 'polypeptide(L)' 'MFALRSLVRSNAQFAKNVIPKRNMTVIATPARNKVSTGEIIFLSTLMVIGWSAIPAWVLVNIKHYRDRD' A
#
# COMPACT_ATOMS: atom_id res chain seq x y z
N MET A 1 25.66 23.18 -23.65
CA MET A 1 24.30 22.83 -23.16
C MET A 1 23.61 21.70 -23.97
N PHE A 2 23.97 21.47 -25.24
CA PHE A 2 23.38 20.41 -26.07
C PHE A 2 23.64 18.97 -25.59
N ALA A 3 24.86 18.67 -25.13
CA ALA A 3 25.22 17.33 -24.65
C ALA A 3 24.42 16.92 -23.40
N LEU A 4 24.25 17.83 -22.44
CA LEU A 4 23.44 17.63 -21.23
C LEU A 4 21.98 17.35 -21.56
N ARG A 5 21.38 18.09 -22.50
CA ARG A 5 19.99 17.84 -22.94
C ARG A 5 19.85 16.48 -23.63
N SER A 6 20.85 16.05 -24.39
CA SER A 6 20.84 14.72 -25.04
C SER A 6 20.94 13.58 -24.02
N LEU A 7 21.78 13.73 -22.99
CA LEU A 7 21.96 12.73 -21.93
C LEU A 7 20.69 12.58 -21.08
N VAL A 8 20.05 13.68 -20.70
CA VAL A 8 18.78 13.66 -19.95
C VAL A 8 17.66 13.01 -20.77
N ARG A 9 17.57 13.32 -22.08
CA ARG A 9 16.56 12.74 -22.98
C ARG A 9 16.80 11.24 -23.22
N SER A 10 18.06 10.82 -23.33
CA SER A 10 18.46 9.42 -23.48
C SER A 10 18.07 8.60 -22.24
N ASN A 11 18.38 9.08 -21.04
CA ASN A 11 18.02 8.41 -19.77
C ASN A 11 16.50 8.26 -19.58
N ALA A 12 15.72 9.28 -19.97
CA ALA A 12 14.26 9.21 -19.93
C ALA A 12 13.69 8.14 -20.87
N GLN A 13 14.36 7.88 -22.00
CA GLN A 13 13.95 6.88 -22.98
C GLN A 13 14.30 5.46 -22.53
N PHE A 14 15.46 5.28 -21.89
CA PHE A 14 15.81 4.02 -21.21
C PHE A 14 14.86 3.72 -20.05
N ALA A 15 14.56 4.69 -19.18
CA ALA A 15 13.62 4.50 -18.07
C ALA A 15 12.20 4.09 -18.54
N LYS A 16 11.76 4.59 -19.70
CA LYS A 16 10.43 4.29 -20.27
C LYS A 16 10.36 2.91 -20.95
N ASN A 17 11.49 2.37 -21.40
CA ASN A 17 11.58 1.09 -22.10
C ASN A 17 12.09 -0.07 -21.22
N VAL A 18 12.82 0.23 -20.14
CA VAL A 18 13.38 -0.76 -19.20
C VAL A 18 12.34 -1.22 -18.19
N ILE A 19 11.35 -0.39 -17.86
CA ILE A 19 10.19 -0.84 -17.09
C ILE A 19 9.30 -1.60 -18.06
N PRO A 20 9.20 -2.94 -17.98
CA PRO A 20 8.23 -3.65 -18.78
C PRO A 20 6.87 -3.15 -18.30
N LYS A 21 6.20 -2.31 -19.10
CA LYS A 21 4.77 -2.10 -18.92
C LYS A 21 4.18 -3.47 -19.11
N ARG A 22 3.84 -4.14 -18.00
CA ARG A 22 3.08 -5.38 -18.05
C ARG A 22 1.90 -5.05 -18.95
N ASN A 23 1.81 -5.74 -20.08
CA ASN A 23 0.64 -5.71 -20.94
C ASN A 23 -0.48 -6.34 -20.10
N MET A 24 -1.06 -5.54 -19.21
CA MET A 24 -2.22 -5.92 -18.43
C MET A 24 -3.38 -5.92 -19.42
N THR A 25 -3.52 -7.02 -20.14
CA THR A 25 -4.69 -7.32 -20.97
C THR A 25 -5.92 -7.63 -20.12
N VAL A 26 -5.82 -7.52 -18.79
CA VAL A 26 -6.95 -7.60 -17.88
C VAL A 26 -7.64 -6.25 -17.86
N ILE A 27 -8.59 -6.08 -18.77
CA ILE A 27 -9.62 -5.04 -18.65
C ILE A 27 -10.47 -5.42 -17.45
N ALA A 28 -10.41 -4.62 -16.38
CA ALA A 28 -11.28 -4.82 -15.23
C ALA A 28 -12.73 -4.63 -15.67
N THR A 29 -13.50 -5.73 -15.69
CA THR A 29 -14.95 -5.65 -15.87
C THR A 29 -15.57 -4.93 -14.68
N PRO A 30 -16.72 -4.24 -14.86
CA PRO A 30 -17.44 -3.63 -13.74
C PRO A 30 -17.69 -4.65 -12.62
N ALA A 31 -17.55 -4.22 -11.37
CA ALA A 31 -17.83 -5.08 -10.22
C ALA A 31 -19.29 -5.55 -10.27
N ARG A 32 -19.52 -6.87 -10.12
CA ARG A 32 -20.87 -7.44 -10.05
C ARG A 32 -21.67 -6.88 -8.87
N ASN A 33 -20.99 -6.73 -7.74
CA ASN A 33 -21.51 -6.09 -6.53
C ASN A 33 -20.65 -4.86 -6.27
N LYS A 34 -21.25 -3.67 -6.37
CA LYS A 34 -20.54 -2.43 -6.08
C LYS A 34 -20.36 -2.30 -4.57
N VAL A 35 -19.12 -2.11 -4.14
CA VAL A 35 -18.81 -1.79 -2.74
C VAL A 35 -18.89 -0.28 -2.59
N SER A 36 -19.72 0.16 -1.65
CA SER A 36 -19.86 1.57 -1.29
C SER A 36 -18.65 2.07 -0.50
N THR A 37 -18.42 3.38 -0.52
CA THR A 37 -17.36 4.01 0.29
C THR A 37 -17.52 3.69 1.79
N GLY A 38 -18.76 3.59 2.27
CA GLY A 38 -19.06 3.23 3.66
C GLY A 38 -18.59 1.81 4.01
N GLU A 39 -18.82 0.83 3.14
CA GLU A 39 -18.35 -0.55 3.34
C GLU A 39 -16.82 -0.64 3.33
N ILE A 40 -16.16 0.15 2.46
CA ILE A 40 -14.70 0.22 2.43
C ILE A 40 -14.16 0.78 3.75
N ILE A 41 -14.71 1.90 4.22
CA ILE A 41 -14.29 2.54 5.48
C ILE A 41 -14.52 1.59 6.65
N PHE A 42 -15.70 0.95 6.70
CA PHE A 42 -16.03 -0.02 7.74
C PHE A 42 -15.03 -1.18 7.79
N LEU A 43 -14.77 -1.82 6.64
CA LEU A 43 -13.83 -2.93 6.54
C LEU A 43 -12.42 -2.50 6.94
N SER A 44 -11.94 -1.36 6.42
CA SER A 44 -10.61 -0.84 6.74
C SER A 44 -10.42 -0.58 8.24
N THR A 45 -11.46 -0.07 8.91
CA THR A 45 -11.45 0.21 10.34
C THR A 45 -11.35 -1.09 11.14
N LEU A 46 -12.14 -2.10 10.77
CA LEU A 46 -12.09 -3.42 11.41
C LEU A 46 -10.71 -4.09 11.24
N MET A 47 -10.10 -3.98 10.07
CA MET A 47 -8.76 -4.53 9.84
C MET A 47 -7.70 -3.88 10.74
N VAL A 48 -7.72 -2.55 10.87
CA VAL A 48 -6.77 -1.82 11.73
C VAL A 48 -6.98 -2.16 13.21
N ILE A 49 -8.24 -2.18 13.67
CA ILE A 49 -8.55 -2.54 15.06
C ILE A 49 -8.13 -3.98 15.34
N GLY A 50 -8.48 -4.92 14.46
CA GLY A 50 -8.16 -6.33 14.63
C GLY A 50 -6.66 -6.58 14.76
N TRP A 51 -5.85 -5.87 13.96
CA TRP A 51 -4.39 -6.01 14.01
C TRP A 51 -3.74 -5.30 15.21
N SER A 52 -4.32 -4.18 15.66
CA SER A 52 -3.76 -3.36 16.75
C SER A 52 -4.26 -3.74 18.15
N ALA A 53 -5.38 -4.45 18.28
CA ALA A 53 -6.01 -4.75 19.57
C ALA A 53 -5.09 -5.52 20.54
N ILE A 54 -4.47 -6.61 20.07
CA ILE A 54 -3.61 -7.45 20.92
C ILE A 54 -2.32 -6.71 21.31
N PRO A 55 -1.55 -6.11 20.38
CA PRO A 55 -0.37 -5.33 20.74
C PRO A 55 -0.70 -4.17 21.70
N ALA A 56 -1.80 -3.45 21.45
CA ALA A 56 -2.22 -2.36 22.33
C ALA A 56 -2.54 -2.88 23.75
N TRP A 57 -3.25 -4.00 23.86
CA TRP A 57 -3.54 -4.63 25.15
C TRP A 57 -2.27 -5.01 25.91
N VAL A 58 -1.32 -5.65 25.23
CA VAL A 58 -0.04 -6.07 25.83
C VAL A 58 0.76 -4.85 26.29
N LEU A 59 0.88 -3.82 25.45
CA LEU A 59 1.64 -2.61 25.78
C LEU A 59 1.04 -1.85 26.96
N VAL A 60 -0.29 -1.77 27.04
CA VAL A 60 -0.98 -1.14 28.18
C VAL A 60 -0.75 -1.94 29.47
N ASN A 61 -0.70 -3.26 29.39
CA ASN A 61 -0.57 -4.14 30.55
C ASN A 61 0.86 -4.53 30.92
N ILE A 62 1.87 -4.04 30.18
CA ILE A 62 3.26 -4.49 30.35
C ILE A 62 3.80 -4.29 31.77
N LYS A 63 3.33 -3.26 32.48
CA LYS A 63 3.71 -2.98 33.87
C LYS A 63 3.27 -4.10 34.82
N HIS A 64 2.06 -4.64 34.63
CA HIS A 64 1.53 -5.73 35.44
C HIS A 64 2.28 -7.06 35.25
N TYR A 65 2.98 -7.22 34.12
CA TYR A 65 3.81 -8.40 33.88
C TYR A 65 5.18 -8.30 34.57
N ARG A 66 5.64 -7.08 34.87
CA ARG A 66 6.96 -6.84 35.45
C ARG A 66 6.99 -7.02 36.97
N ASP A 67 5.88 -6.75 37.65
CA ASP A 67 5.80 -6.78 39.12
C ASP A 67 5.50 -8.19 39.69
N ARG A 68 5.68 -9.25 38.88
CA ARG A 68 5.40 -10.66 39.26
C ARG A 68 6.63 -11.51 39.56
N ASP A 69 7.82 -10.92 39.55
CA ASP A 69 9.07 -11.51 40.04
C ASP A 69 9.54 -10.80 41.32
#